data_AF-A0A256IPL2-F1
#
_entry.id   AF-A0A256IPL2-F1
#
_cell.length_a   1.000
_cell.length_b   1.000
_cell.length_c   1.000
_cell.angle_alpha   90.00
_cell.angle_beta   90.00
_cell.angle_gamma   90.00
#
_symmetry.space_group_name_H-M   'P 1'
#
loop_
_entity.id
_entity.type
_entity.pdbx_description
1 polymer ?
#
loop_
_entity_poly.entity_id
_entity_poly.type
_entity_poly.pdbx_seq_one_letter_code
_entity_poly.pdbx_strand_id
1 'polypeptide(L)'
;MPEKKNQHYVPRYVLKPWSDSNDQISCYHLDSERSFNEDVGSVCSRGYFYGQKHVEDALEKLDRYHSWPLNEIRDGTPISELSPQHKQLLLSYIGTQRNRTRSEKNDISSGEDMFREAAEDDMLAGRYEHLIEWRGEVSEDEKLDALVDASIKGIHHFLIIYGIFSYGVLGDLDGAILRNATDHDYIISDTPIVHDNPRFKDERGTRIAGTAERGLQIITPIDRRRSLLLYDPLVYNVDSNHRQELIITESDVIEEINLLQLHNAGDIVMEHTSNRGYISSIAHRTEEFRRRENIEKEIGGDEMPSWRISNEESHQTPLKSPDLSGVSSNSGIRYTEPRDEELMLQSKQMPRYAMDVADEASDVALIGAIRFLESNLGISGQD
;
A
#
# COMPACT_ATOMS: atom_id res chain seq x y z
N MET A 1 14.56 4.80 24.68
CA MET A 1 13.22 5.04 24.11
C MET A 1 12.31 3.91 24.57
N PRO A 2 10.98 4.12 24.72
CA PRO A 2 10.05 3.02 24.95
C PRO A 2 10.24 1.96 23.87
N GLU A 3 10.21 0.70 24.26
CA GLU A 3 10.35 -0.43 23.35
C GLU A 3 9.25 -0.36 22.26
N LYS A 4 9.60 -0.60 20.99
CA LYS A 4 8.66 -0.57 19.85
C LYS A 4 7.89 0.75 19.65
N LYS A 5 8.41 1.88 20.16
CA LYS A 5 7.85 3.20 19.88
C LYS A 5 7.93 3.55 18.39
N ASN A 6 9.07 3.28 17.74
CA ASN A 6 9.25 3.64 16.33
C ASN A 6 8.70 2.53 15.43
N GLN A 7 7.64 2.81 14.69
CA GLN A 7 6.90 1.84 13.89
C GLN A 7 6.95 2.26 12.43
N HIS A 8 7.40 1.35 11.57
CA HIS A 8 7.59 1.62 10.13
C HIS A 8 6.30 1.40 9.37
N TYR A 9 5.94 2.36 8.53
CA TYR A 9 4.88 2.21 7.54
C TYR A 9 5.42 1.77 6.17
N VAL A 10 6.69 2.03 5.85
CA VAL A 10 7.40 1.22 4.84
C VAL A 10 8.49 0.42 5.55
N PRO A 11 8.40 -0.93 5.58
CA PRO A 11 9.33 -1.77 6.32
C PRO A 11 10.77 -1.64 5.83
N ARG A 12 11.72 -1.81 6.76
CA ARG A 12 13.15 -1.68 6.47
C ARG A 12 13.64 -2.68 5.41
N TYR A 13 13.09 -3.90 5.38
CA TYR A 13 13.47 -4.92 4.40
C TYR A 13 13.08 -4.53 2.96
N VAL A 14 12.09 -3.64 2.81
CA VAL A 14 11.74 -3.03 1.52
C VAL A 14 12.76 -1.96 1.18
N LEU A 15 13.12 -1.06 2.10
CA LEU A 15 13.99 0.09 1.85
C LEU A 15 15.48 -0.23 1.71
N LYS A 16 15.94 -1.34 2.31
CA LYS A 16 17.35 -1.74 2.36
C LYS A 16 18.10 -1.74 1.01
N PRO A 17 17.51 -2.15 -0.13
CA PRO A 17 18.20 -2.13 -1.42
C PRO A 17 18.61 -0.73 -1.89
N TRP A 18 18.05 0.33 -1.33
CA TRP A 18 18.38 1.72 -1.62
C TRP A 18 19.32 2.36 -0.60
N SER A 19 19.74 1.64 0.45
CA SER A 19 20.69 2.19 1.40
C SER A 19 22.14 1.83 1.06
N ASP A 20 23.07 2.67 1.49
CA ASP A 20 24.49 2.36 1.46
C ASP A 20 24.92 1.45 2.63
N SER A 21 26.24 1.23 2.75
CA SER A 21 26.84 0.38 3.78
C SER A 21 26.69 0.91 5.22
N ASN A 22 26.30 2.17 5.39
CA ASN A 22 26.04 2.81 6.68
C ASN A 22 24.53 2.96 6.94
N ASP A 23 23.70 2.23 6.21
CA ASP A 23 22.23 2.26 6.30
C ASP A 23 21.63 3.63 6.00
N GLN A 24 22.36 4.46 5.24
CA GLN A 24 21.87 5.76 4.79
C GLN A 24 21.19 5.65 3.43
N ILE A 25 20.05 6.31 3.29
CA ILE A 25 19.32 6.46 2.02
C ILE A 25 19.21 7.95 1.68
N SER A 26 19.21 8.29 0.40
CA SER A 26 18.99 9.68 -0.02
C SER A 26 17.50 9.92 -0.24
N CYS A 27 16.94 10.86 0.50
CA CYS A 27 15.54 11.24 0.44
C CYS A 27 15.40 12.59 -0.26
N TYR A 28 14.33 12.77 -1.02
CA TYR A 28 13.90 14.04 -1.58
C TYR A 28 12.47 14.30 -1.11
N HIS A 29 12.29 15.41 -0.38
CA HIS A 29 10.98 15.83 0.12
C HIS A 29 10.30 16.75 -0.89
N LEU A 30 9.11 16.33 -1.34
CA LEU A 30 8.40 16.91 -2.48
C LEU A 30 8.11 18.39 -2.26
N ASP A 31 7.42 18.73 -1.17
CA ASP A 31 6.94 20.11 -0.93
C ASP A 31 8.08 21.12 -0.73
N SER A 32 9.17 20.67 -0.13
CA SER A 32 10.32 21.54 0.13
C SER A 32 11.34 21.57 -1.00
N GLU A 33 11.22 20.64 -1.95
CA GLU A 33 12.17 20.39 -3.04
C GLU A 33 13.62 20.21 -2.55
N ARG A 34 13.80 19.56 -1.40
CA ARG A 34 15.10 19.40 -0.74
C ARG A 34 15.49 17.95 -0.62
N SER A 35 16.76 17.68 -0.90
CA SER A 35 17.39 16.39 -0.66
C SER A 35 18.12 16.36 0.69
N PHE A 36 17.97 15.26 1.42
CA PHE A 36 18.68 14.98 2.66
C PHE A 36 18.98 13.48 2.72
N ASN A 37 19.86 13.08 3.64
CA ASN A 37 20.08 11.66 3.92
C ASN A 37 19.40 11.32 5.24
N GLU A 38 18.87 10.11 5.33
CA GLU A 38 18.24 9.58 6.52
C GLU A 38 18.65 8.13 6.74
N ASP A 39 18.59 7.67 7.99
CA ASP A 39 18.82 6.27 8.33
C ASP A 39 17.61 5.40 7.96
N VAL A 40 17.83 4.21 7.40
CA VAL A 40 16.76 3.24 7.08
C VAL A 40 15.91 2.89 8.31
N GLY A 41 16.48 2.95 9.52
CA GLY A 41 15.79 2.73 10.78
C GLY A 41 14.90 3.89 11.25
N SER A 42 14.95 5.05 10.57
CA SER A 42 14.21 6.27 10.92
C SER A 42 13.28 6.74 9.80
N VAL A 43 13.67 6.58 8.54
CA VAL A 43 12.83 6.94 7.40
C VAL A 43 11.56 6.08 7.35
N CYS A 44 10.48 6.63 6.78
CA CYS A 44 9.18 5.97 6.67
C CYS A 44 8.66 5.35 7.99
N SER A 45 8.88 6.05 9.11
CA SER A 45 8.46 5.60 10.44
C SER A 45 7.89 6.74 11.28
N ARG A 46 7.03 6.37 12.23
CA ARG A 46 6.42 7.29 13.21
C ARG A 46 6.30 6.62 14.57
N GLY A 47 6.22 7.45 15.60
CA GLY A 47 5.93 7.00 16.96
C GLY A 47 4.51 6.43 17.06
N TYR A 48 4.36 5.20 17.54
CA TYR A 48 3.07 4.55 17.79
C TYR A 48 2.10 4.61 16.60
N PHE A 49 2.62 4.43 15.38
CA PHE A 49 1.84 4.54 14.15
C PHE A 49 0.62 3.59 14.09
N TYR A 50 0.76 2.37 14.61
CA TYR A 50 -0.27 1.34 14.79
C TYR A 50 -0.79 1.24 16.24
N GLY A 51 -0.37 2.15 17.12
CA GLY A 51 -0.72 2.11 18.54
C GLY A 51 0.14 1.14 19.35
N GLN A 52 -0.48 0.09 19.88
CA GLN A 52 0.09 -0.73 20.95
C GLN A 52 1.26 -1.64 20.48
N LYS A 53 2.13 -2.01 21.42
CA LYS A 53 3.32 -2.84 21.16
C LYS A 53 2.98 -4.17 20.49
N HIS A 54 1.93 -4.86 20.93
CA HIS A 54 1.56 -6.18 20.40
C HIS A 54 1.16 -6.17 18.94
N VAL A 55 0.65 -5.04 18.43
CA VAL A 55 0.34 -4.87 17.02
C VAL A 55 1.63 -4.80 16.21
N GLU A 56 2.60 -4.00 16.65
CA GLU A 56 3.93 -3.92 16.02
C GLU A 56 4.66 -5.27 16.06
N ASP A 57 4.59 -6.01 17.17
CA ASP A 57 5.19 -7.34 17.28
C ASP A 57 4.58 -8.34 16.27
N ALA A 58 3.28 -8.22 15.97
CA ALA A 58 2.62 -9.05 14.97
C ALA A 58 2.96 -8.61 13.54
N LEU A 59 2.99 -7.31 13.26
CA LEU A 59 3.38 -6.77 11.96
C LEU A 59 4.84 -7.08 11.62
N GLU A 60 5.75 -7.09 12.60
CA GLU A 60 7.14 -7.51 12.37
C GLU A 60 7.25 -8.98 11.92
N LYS A 61 6.38 -9.86 12.43
CA LYS A 61 6.31 -11.25 11.96
C LYS A 61 5.79 -11.31 10.53
N LEU A 62 4.74 -10.55 10.22
CA LEU A 62 4.22 -10.44 8.86
C LEU A 62 5.30 -9.93 7.89
N ASP A 63 6.05 -8.89 8.28
CA ASP A 63 7.17 -8.33 7.52
C ASP A 63 8.25 -9.37 7.22
N ARG A 64 8.54 -10.26 8.17
CA ARG A 64 9.45 -11.38 7.96
C ARG A 64 8.94 -12.32 6.87
N TYR A 65 7.69 -12.73 6.92
CA TYR A 65 7.09 -13.62 5.90
C TYR A 65 7.06 -12.95 4.53
N HIS A 66 6.65 -11.68 4.46
CA HIS A 66 6.63 -10.89 3.24
C HIS A 66 8.03 -10.67 2.65
N SER A 67 9.07 -10.69 3.48
CA SER A 67 10.46 -10.57 3.00
C SER A 67 10.93 -11.78 2.19
N TRP A 68 10.38 -12.98 2.42
CA TRP A 68 10.82 -14.21 1.77
C TRP A 68 10.68 -14.18 0.24
N PRO A 69 9.49 -13.96 -0.35
CA PRO A 69 9.36 -13.88 -1.80
C PRO A 69 10.16 -12.73 -2.41
N LEU A 70 10.25 -11.58 -1.71
CA LEU A 70 11.04 -10.45 -2.21
C LEU A 70 12.54 -10.79 -2.25
N ASN A 71 13.05 -11.48 -1.22
CA ASN A 71 14.45 -11.90 -1.19
C ASN A 71 14.74 -12.99 -2.24
N GLU A 72 13.83 -13.94 -2.46
CA GLU A 72 13.99 -14.92 -3.54
C GLU A 72 14.06 -14.28 -4.92
N ILE A 73 13.19 -13.30 -5.20
CA ILE A 73 13.26 -12.50 -6.43
C ILE A 73 14.58 -11.75 -6.48
N ARG A 74 15.04 -11.19 -5.36
CA ARG A 74 16.31 -10.46 -5.26
C ARG A 74 17.54 -11.34 -5.49
N ASP A 75 17.47 -12.60 -5.11
CA ASP A 75 18.51 -13.60 -5.33
C ASP A 75 18.48 -14.19 -6.75
N GLY A 76 17.48 -13.81 -7.56
CA GLY A 76 17.39 -14.14 -8.97
C GLY A 76 16.46 -15.30 -9.28
N THR A 77 15.57 -15.67 -8.37
CA THR A 77 14.49 -16.63 -8.64
C THR A 77 13.48 -15.98 -9.59
N PRO A 78 13.17 -16.60 -10.75
CA PRO A 78 12.07 -16.15 -11.61
C PRO A 78 10.74 -16.11 -10.86
N ILE A 79 9.92 -15.10 -11.13
CA ILE A 79 8.60 -15.00 -10.49
C ILE A 79 7.69 -16.18 -10.85
N SER A 80 7.87 -16.77 -12.03
CA SER A 80 7.18 -17.99 -12.47
C SER A 80 7.48 -19.20 -11.57
N GLU A 81 8.69 -19.26 -11.01
CA GLU A 81 9.22 -20.37 -10.21
C GLU A 81 8.94 -20.23 -8.70
N LEU A 82 8.39 -19.11 -8.24
CA LEU A 82 7.99 -18.95 -6.84
C LEU A 82 6.99 -20.05 -6.44
N SER A 83 7.18 -20.58 -5.23
CA SER A 83 6.24 -21.55 -4.66
C SER A 83 4.84 -20.92 -4.53
N PRO A 84 3.75 -21.72 -4.55
CA PRO A 84 2.40 -21.19 -4.33
C PRO A 84 2.28 -20.38 -3.02
N GLN A 85 2.96 -20.84 -1.97
CA GLN A 85 3.04 -20.14 -0.68
C GLN A 85 3.71 -18.77 -0.82
N HIS A 86 4.84 -18.68 -1.52
CA HIS A 86 5.57 -17.42 -1.72
C HIS A 86 4.82 -16.46 -2.67
N LYS A 87 4.12 -16.98 -3.68
CA LYS A 87 3.21 -16.16 -4.50
C LYS A 87 2.10 -15.55 -3.65
N GLN A 88 1.48 -16.33 -2.77
CA GLN A 88 0.45 -15.81 -1.86
C GLN A 88 1.00 -14.75 -0.89
N LEU A 89 2.21 -14.97 -0.32
CA LEU A 89 2.89 -13.98 0.52
C LEU A 89 3.25 -12.71 -0.25
N LEU A 90 3.68 -12.82 -1.51
CA LEU A 90 3.99 -11.67 -2.37
C LEU A 90 2.72 -10.83 -2.60
N LEU A 91 1.60 -11.45 -2.97
CA LEU A 91 0.35 -10.71 -3.18
C LEU A 91 -0.19 -10.11 -1.88
N SER A 92 -0.06 -10.84 -0.76
CA SER A 92 -0.38 -10.33 0.58
C SER A 92 0.45 -9.09 0.92
N TYR A 93 1.76 -9.10 0.61
CA TYR A 93 2.63 -7.93 0.75
C TYR A 93 2.13 -6.75 -0.07
N ILE A 94 1.79 -6.95 -1.35
CA ILE A 94 1.32 -5.87 -2.23
C ILE A 94 0.10 -5.16 -1.66
N GLY A 95 -0.95 -5.90 -1.28
CA GLY A 95 -2.13 -5.25 -0.69
C GLY A 95 -1.89 -4.69 0.70
N THR A 96 -1.10 -5.36 1.53
CA THR A 96 -0.75 -4.86 2.88
C THR A 96 0.01 -3.54 2.78
N GLN A 97 1.07 -3.49 1.98
CA GLN A 97 1.92 -2.30 1.85
C GLN A 97 1.17 -1.14 1.20
N ARG A 98 0.21 -1.40 0.32
CA ARG A 98 -0.66 -0.36 -0.25
C ARG A 98 -1.43 0.37 0.86
N ASN A 99 -2.06 -0.38 1.76
CA ASN A 99 -2.89 0.19 2.83
C ASN A 99 -2.08 0.59 4.08
N ARG A 100 -0.81 0.21 4.15
CA ARG A 100 0.09 0.50 5.26
C ARG A 100 1.00 1.68 4.92
N THR A 101 0.43 2.86 4.66
CA THR A 101 1.23 4.08 4.37
C THR A 101 0.77 5.25 5.20
N ARG A 102 1.59 6.30 5.29
CA ARG A 102 1.17 7.55 5.94
C ARG A 102 0.04 8.23 5.16
N SER A 103 0.09 8.19 3.83
CA SER A 103 -0.92 8.77 2.97
C SER A 103 -2.29 8.10 3.15
N GLU A 104 -2.34 6.77 3.24
CA GLU A 104 -3.59 6.05 3.54
C GLU A 104 -4.16 6.47 4.91
N LYS A 105 -3.30 6.62 5.92
CA LYS A 105 -3.75 7.09 7.25
C LYS A 105 -4.29 8.52 7.21
N ASN A 106 -3.68 9.40 6.41
CA ASN A 106 -4.18 10.76 6.20
C ASN A 106 -5.55 10.74 5.47
N ASP A 107 -5.74 9.84 4.51
CA ASP A 107 -7.02 9.67 3.82
C ASP A 107 -8.12 9.23 4.81
N ILE A 108 -7.83 8.31 5.73
CA ILE A 108 -8.76 7.94 6.81
C ILE A 108 -9.07 9.17 7.67
N SER A 109 -8.05 9.93 8.07
CA SER A 109 -8.21 11.14 8.88
C SER A 109 -9.00 12.26 8.18
N SER A 110 -9.20 12.23 6.86
CA SER A 110 -10.07 13.19 6.18
C SER A 110 -11.55 13.07 6.59
N GLY A 111 -11.94 11.94 7.19
CA GLY A 111 -13.26 11.72 7.79
C GLY A 111 -13.34 12.10 9.28
N GLU A 112 -12.38 12.86 9.83
CA GLU A 112 -12.34 13.17 11.28
C GLU A 112 -13.62 13.82 11.79
N ASP A 113 -14.20 14.77 11.06
CA ASP A 113 -15.46 15.43 11.46
C ASP A 113 -16.60 14.41 11.63
N MET A 114 -16.71 13.46 10.69
CA MET A 114 -17.68 12.36 10.77
C MET A 114 -17.42 11.48 12.00
N PHE A 115 -16.17 11.13 12.28
CA PHE A 115 -15.83 10.32 13.46
C PHE A 115 -16.12 11.06 14.76
N ARG A 116 -15.90 12.39 14.79
CA ARG A 116 -16.19 13.23 15.95
C ARG A 116 -17.68 13.28 16.22
N GLU A 117 -18.51 13.52 15.22
CA GLU A 117 -19.96 13.49 15.34
C GLU A 117 -20.48 12.12 15.83
N ALA A 118 -19.95 11.03 15.26
CA ALA A 118 -20.32 9.67 15.68
C ALA A 118 -19.92 9.38 17.13
N ALA A 119 -18.71 9.77 17.53
CA ALA A 119 -18.21 9.59 18.89
C ALA A 119 -18.98 10.44 19.92
N GLU A 120 -19.38 11.66 19.56
CA GLU A 120 -20.25 12.49 20.40
C GLU A 120 -21.60 11.81 20.64
N ASP A 121 -22.23 11.25 19.60
CA ASP A 121 -23.49 10.51 19.74
C ASP A 121 -23.30 9.22 20.57
N ASP A 122 -22.20 8.51 20.40
CA ASP A 122 -21.83 7.33 21.20
C ASP A 122 -21.69 7.67 22.69
N MET A 123 -21.03 8.80 23.00
CA MET A 123 -20.85 9.31 24.36
C MET A 123 -22.18 9.72 24.98
N LEU A 124 -23.00 10.50 24.27
CA LEU A 124 -24.31 10.94 24.75
C LEU A 124 -25.26 9.77 25.02
N ALA A 125 -25.19 8.72 24.21
CA ALA A 125 -25.98 7.51 24.38
C ALA A 125 -25.37 6.50 25.37
N GLY A 126 -24.16 6.75 25.88
CA GLY A 126 -23.46 5.87 26.82
C GLY A 126 -23.11 4.49 26.25
N ARG A 127 -22.95 4.37 24.92
CA ARG A 127 -22.87 3.07 24.22
C ARG A 127 -21.68 2.22 24.66
N TYR A 128 -20.56 2.85 24.99
CA TYR A 128 -19.31 2.15 25.37
C TYR A 128 -18.90 2.33 26.83
N GLU A 129 -19.73 2.92 27.69
CA GLU A 129 -19.37 3.17 29.10
C GLU A 129 -18.95 1.90 29.85
N HIS A 130 -19.52 0.76 29.48
CA HIS A 130 -19.23 -0.54 30.08
C HIS A 130 -17.96 -1.21 29.52
N LEU A 131 -17.40 -0.71 28.42
CA LEU A 131 -16.21 -1.26 27.77
C LEU A 131 -14.94 -0.43 28.03
N ILE A 132 -15.09 0.81 28.51
CA ILE A 132 -13.98 1.76 28.63
C ILE A 132 -13.69 2.09 30.10
N GLU A 133 -12.43 1.88 30.50
CA GLU A 133 -11.90 2.35 31.79
C GLU A 133 -11.10 3.64 31.58
N TRP A 134 -11.65 4.78 32.00
CA TRP A 134 -10.92 6.05 32.01
C TRP A 134 -10.01 6.15 33.24
N ARG A 135 -8.70 6.32 33.01
CA ARG A 135 -7.70 6.40 34.08
C ARG A 135 -7.31 7.85 34.38
N GLY A 136 -7.59 8.29 35.60
CA GLY A 136 -7.34 9.66 36.04
C GLY A 136 -8.52 10.59 35.74
N GLU A 137 -8.34 11.88 36.02
CA GLU A 137 -9.30 12.91 35.60
C GLU A 137 -9.07 13.19 34.11
N VAL A 138 -10.04 12.78 33.28
CA VAL A 138 -10.04 12.99 31.82
C VAL A 138 -11.25 13.83 31.47
N SER A 139 -11.04 14.96 30.80
CA SER A 139 -12.11 15.84 30.33
C SER A 139 -12.95 15.18 29.23
N GLU A 140 -14.17 15.68 29.01
CA GLU A 140 -15.03 15.16 27.93
C GLU A 140 -14.38 15.33 26.55
N ASP A 141 -13.68 16.45 26.31
CA ASP A 141 -12.95 16.69 25.06
C ASP A 141 -11.83 15.66 24.86
N GLU A 142 -11.06 15.34 25.91
CA GLU A 142 -10.01 14.30 25.84
C GLU A 142 -10.59 12.89 25.61
N LYS A 143 -11.78 12.61 26.15
CA LYS A 143 -12.49 11.34 25.88
C LYS A 143 -12.92 11.25 24.43
N LEU A 144 -13.51 12.34 23.91
CA LEU A 144 -13.95 12.44 22.52
C LEU A 144 -12.77 12.25 21.57
N ASP A 145 -11.68 12.98 21.79
CA ASP A 145 -10.46 12.85 20.99
C ASP A 145 -9.92 11.41 21.03
N ALA A 146 -9.91 10.76 22.20
CA ALA A 146 -9.47 9.38 22.34
C ALA A 146 -10.34 8.38 21.55
N LEU A 147 -11.66 8.60 21.49
CA LEU A 147 -12.58 7.78 20.70
C LEU A 147 -12.38 7.99 19.19
N VAL A 148 -12.23 9.24 18.74
CA VAL A 148 -11.92 9.56 17.34
C VAL A 148 -10.59 8.90 16.92
N ASP A 149 -9.58 9.01 17.77
CA ASP A 149 -8.27 8.38 17.58
C ASP A 149 -8.37 6.85 17.48
N ALA A 150 -9.24 6.24 18.30
CA ALA A 150 -9.48 4.80 18.28
C ALA A 150 -10.20 4.38 16.98
N SER A 151 -11.17 5.16 16.50
CA SER A 151 -11.87 4.92 15.23
C SER A 151 -10.93 4.98 14.03
N ILE A 152 -10.09 6.01 13.94
CA ILE A 152 -9.08 6.14 12.86
C ILE A 152 -8.13 4.95 12.88
N LYS A 153 -7.64 4.53 14.06
CA LYS A 153 -6.77 3.35 14.21
C LYS A 153 -7.49 2.06 13.82
N GLY A 154 -8.74 1.90 14.23
CA GLY A 154 -9.55 0.72 13.92
C GLY A 154 -9.79 0.55 12.42
N ILE A 155 -10.12 1.64 11.73
CA ILE A 155 -10.25 1.65 10.27
C ILE A 155 -8.92 1.32 9.60
N HIS A 156 -7.81 1.87 10.11
CA HIS A 156 -6.50 1.56 9.53
C HIS A 156 -6.13 0.07 9.69
N HIS A 157 -6.36 -0.50 10.87
CA HIS A 157 -6.19 -1.94 11.11
C HIS A 157 -7.08 -2.77 10.16
N PHE A 158 -8.35 -2.39 9.98
CA PHE A 158 -9.26 -3.05 9.05
C PHE A 158 -8.72 -3.05 7.61
N LEU A 159 -8.20 -1.92 7.13
CA LEU A 159 -7.62 -1.82 5.79
C LEU A 159 -6.31 -2.61 5.66
N ILE A 160 -5.51 -2.70 6.72
CA ILE A 160 -4.34 -3.59 6.76
C ILE A 160 -4.78 -5.06 6.68
N ILE A 161 -5.82 -5.48 7.41
CA ILE A 161 -6.41 -6.82 7.33
C ILE A 161 -6.90 -7.13 5.91
N TYR A 162 -7.60 -6.18 5.29
CA TYR A 162 -8.00 -6.28 3.87
C TYR A 162 -6.77 -6.46 2.96
N GLY A 163 -5.69 -5.73 3.21
CA GLY A 163 -4.42 -5.88 2.52
C GLY A 163 -3.79 -7.26 2.69
N ILE A 164 -3.82 -7.82 3.90
CA ILE A 164 -3.30 -9.16 4.21
C ILE A 164 -4.00 -10.21 3.35
N PHE A 165 -5.33 -10.12 3.22
CA PHE A 165 -6.16 -11.06 2.44
C PHE A 165 -6.30 -10.72 0.95
N SER A 166 -5.68 -9.64 0.49
CA SER A 166 -5.75 -9.20 -0.91
C SER A 166 -5.21 -10.23 -1.91
N TYR A 167 -4.42 -11.21 -1.46
CA TYR A 167 -3.97 -12.32 -2.29
C TYR A 167 -5.12 -13.08 -2.97
N GLY A 168 -6.33 -13.05 -2.40
CA GLY A 168 -7.52 -13.64 -3.03
C GLY A 168 -7.92 -12.88 -4.30
N VAL A 169 -8.12 -11.57 -4.18
CA VAL A 169 -8.57 -10.71 -5.30
C VAL A 169 -7.46 -10.34 -6.29
N LEU A 170 -6.19 -10.44 -5.87
CA LEU A 170 -5.02 -10.25 -6.74
C LEU A 170 -4.54 -11.56 -7.39
N GLY A 171 -5.06 -12.71 -6.96
CA GLY A 171 -4.60 -14.02 -7.40
C GLY A 171 -4.92 -14.36 -8.87
N ASP A 172 -5.78 -13.56 -9.51
CA ASP A 172 -6.12 -13.65 -10.94
C ASP A 172 -5.19 -12.83 -11.85
N LEU A 173 -4.31 -12.01 -11.28
CA LEU A 173 -3.32 -11.24 -12.02
C LEU A 173 -2.11 -12.09 -12.38
N ASP A 174 -1.55 -11.86 -13.57
CA ASP A 174 -0.22 -12.36 -13.94
C ASP A 174 0.86 -11.36 -13.50
N GLY A 175 2.10 -11.85 -13.40
CA GLY A 175 3.25 -11.08 -12.95
C GLY A 175 4.44 -11.16 -13.89
N ALA A 176 5.12 -10.03 -14.07
CA ALA A 176 6.41 -9.94 -14.73
C ALA A 176 7.38 -9.05 -13.94
N ILE A 177 8.68 -9.32 -14.06
CA ILE A 177 9.72 -8.44 -13.53
C ILE A 177 10.23 -7.53 -14.64
N LEU A 178 10.06 -6.22 -14.45
CA LEU A 178 10.69 -5.19 -15.25
C LEU A 178 12.16 -5.11 -14.83
N ARG A 179 13.05 -5.63 -15.68
CA ARG A 179 14.49 -5.70 -15.42
C ARG A 179 15.19 -4.54 -16.10
N ASN A 180 15.75 -3.65 -15.31
CA ASN A 180 16.40 -2.44 -15.76
C ASN A 180 17.85 -2.72 -16.22
N ALA A 181 18.11 -2.56 -17.51
CA ALA A 181 19.41 -2.68 -18.14
C ALA A 181 20.02 -1.32 -18.55
N THR A 182 19.54 -0.23 -17.96
CA THR A 182 19.99 1.15 -18.20
C THR A 182 20.96 1.63 -17.11
N ASP A 183 21.45 2.88 -17.21
CA ASP A 183 22.29 3.50 -16.20
C ASP A 183 21.51 4.18 -15.05
N HIS A 184 20.20 4.39 -15.20
CA HIS A 184 19.35 4.89 -14.11
C HIS A 184 18.95 3.75 -13.18
N ASP A 185 18.73 4.05 -11.90
CA ASP A 185 18.12 3.09 -10.97
C ASP A 185 16.62 3.35 -10.86
N TYR A 186 15.87 2.32 -10.48
CA TYR A 186 14.55 2.55 -9.92
C TYR A 186 14.66 3.27 -8.57
N ILE A 187 13.75 4.22 -8.33
CA ILE A 187 13.55 4.89 -7.03
C ILE A 187 12.39 4.23 -6.28
N ILE A 188 12.21 4.56 -5.00
CA ILE A 188 11.08 4.11 -4.19
C ILE A 188 10.49 5.28 -3.40
N SER A 189 9.19 5.26 -3.09
CA SER A 189 8.54 6.28 -2.26
C SER A 189 8.08 5.75 -0.89
N ASP A 190 7.57 6.67 -0.08
CA ASP A 190 6.81 6.37 1.14
C ASP A 190 5.42 5.74 0.88
N THR A 191 5.04 5.62 -0.39
CA THR A 191 3.80 4.99 -0.88
C THR A 191 4.13 4.12 -2.11
N PRO A 192 4.83 2.98 -1.95
CA PRO A 192 5.55 2.34 -3.06
C PRO A 192 4.68 1.52 -4.02
N ILE A 193 3.42 1.23 -3.68
CA ILE A 193 2.51 0.42 -4.48
C ILE A 193 1.67 1.34 -5.39
N VAL A 194 2.02 1.40 -6.68
CA VAL A 194 1.30 2.24 -7.65
C VAL A 194 0.23 1.40 -8.35
N HIS A 195 -1.00 1.89 -8.33
CA HIS A 195 -2.09 1.35 -9.14
C HIS A 195 -2.27 2.17 -10.40
N ASP A 196 -2.48 1.48 -11.51
CA ASP A 196 -2.82 2.11 -12.79
C ASP A 196 -3.87 1.27 -13.53
N ASN A 197 -4.54 1.88 -14.51
CA ASN A 197 -5.42 1.19 -15.44
C ASN A 197 -5.27 1.80 -16.85
N PRO A 198 -4.13 1.60 -17.54
CA PRO A 198 -3.83 2.25 -18.82
C PRO A 198 -4.92 2.12 -19.88
N ARG A 199 -5.66 1.00 -19.89
CA ARG A 199 -6.64 0.71 -20.93
C ARG A 199 -7.96 1.44 -20.71
N PHE A 200 -8.39 1.59 -19.45
CA PHE A 200 -9.73 2.10 -19.14
C PHE A 200 -9.72 3.44 -18.41
N LYS A 201 -8.56 3.97 -17.98
CA LYS A 201 -8.49 5.23 -17.22
C LYS A 201 -9.20 6.40 -17.89
N ASP A 202 -9.03 6.59 -19.19
CA ASP A 202 -9.62 7.71 -19.94
C ASP A 202 -11.08 7.45 -20.30
N GLU A 203 -11.40 6.20 -20.66
CA GLU A 203 -12.76 5.78 -21.04
C GLU A 203 -13.77 5.99 -19.91
N ARG A 204 -13.31 5.81 -18.67
CA ARG A 204 -14.15 5.88 -17.47
C ARG A 204 -13.98 7.17 -16.68
N GLY A 205 -12.97 7.97 -17.01
CA GLY A 205 -12.50 9.02 -16.11
C GLY A 205 -12.11 8.44 -14.75
N THR A 206 -11.62 7.19 -14.71
CA THR A 206 -11.27 6.49 -13.46
C THR A 206 -10.19 7.30 -12.76
N ARG A 207 -10.52 7.85 -11.59
CA ARG A 207 -9.59 8.61 -10.76
C ARG A 207 -8.80 7.69 -9.83
N ILE A 208 -9.40 6.59 -9.40
CA ILE A 208 -8.83 5.59 -8.48
C ILE A 208 -9.04 4.22 -9.11
N ALA A 209 -7.98 3.44 -9.26
CA ALA A 209 -8.10 2.05 -9.72
C ALA A 209 -8.20 1.10 -8.52
N GLY A 210 -9.40 0.56 -8.31
CA GLY A 210 -9.67 -0.44 -7.30
C GLY A 210 -8.95 -1.77 -7.56
N THR A 211 -8.63 -2.49 -6.48
CA THR A 211 -7.92 -3.78 -6.52
C THR A 211 -8.63 -4.85 -7.36
N ALA A 212 -9.96 -4.73 -7.53
CA ALA A 212 -10.78 -5.68 -8.26
C ALA A 212 -11.18 -5.21 -9.67
N GLU A 213 -10.68 -4.08 -10.19
CA GLU A 213 -11.09 -3.55 -11.49
C GLU A 213 -10.47 -4.28 -12.69
N ARG A 214 -11.26 -4.49 -13.75
CA ARG A 214 -10.77 -4.97 -15.05
C ARG A 214 -9.72 -4.01 -15.60
N GLY A 215 -8.57 -4.56 -16.00
CA GLY A 215 -7.45 -3.77 -16.52
C GLY A 215 -6.53 -3.16 -15.46
N LEU A 216 -6.61 -3.63 -14.21
CA LEU A 216 -5.65 -3.22 -13.18
C LEU A 216 -4.21 -3.59 -13.59
N GLN A 217 -3.32 -2.62 -13.42
CA GLN A 217 -1.87 -2.83 -13.34
C GLN A 217 -1.36 -2.34 -11.98
N ILE A 218 -0.41 -3.07 -11.41
CA ILE A 218 0.29 -2.67 -10.19
C ILE A 218 1.78 -2.65 -10.49
N ILE A 219 2.43 -1.51 -10.24
CA ILE A 219 3.87 -1.34 -10.43
C ILE A 219 4.51 -1.00 -9.08
N THR A 220 5.51 -1.78 -8.68
CA THR A 220 6.27 -1.47 -7.46
C THR A 220 7.73 -1.91 -7.55
N PRO A 221 8.68 -1.04 -7.17
CA PRO A 221 10.09 -1.39 -7.21
C PRO A 221 10.43 -2.44 -6.13
N ILE A 222 11.18 -3.47 -6.51
CA ILE A 222 11.68 -4.52 -5.60
C ILE A 222 13.08 -4.17 -5.08
N ASP A 223 13.89 -3.58 -5.97
CA ASP A 223 15.19 -2.97 -5.70
C ASP A 223 15.54 -1.99 -6.82
N ARG A 224 16.77 -1.49 -6.83
CA ARG A 224 17.30 -0.53 -7.80
C ARG A 224 17.25 -0.98 -9.25
N ARG A 225 17.12 -2.29 -9.53
CA ARG A 225 17.24 -2.90 -10.87
C ARG A 225 16.04 -3.74 -11.27
N ARG A 226 15.11 -4.02 -10.36
CA ARG A 226 13.91 -4.82 -10.61
C ARG A 226 12.68 -4.11 -10.09
N SER A 227 11.66 -4.03 -10.92
CA SER A 227 10.31 -3.61 -10.53
C SER A 227 9.32 -4.72 -10.86
N LEU A 228 8.36 -4.97 -9.97
CA LEU A 228 7.27 -5.89 -10.20
C LEU A 228 6.18 -5.19 -11.00
N LEU A 229 5.71 -5.84 -12.06
CA LEU A 229 4.47 -5.51 -12.77
C LEU A 229 3.48 -6.66 -12.55
N LEU A 230 2.41 -6.41 -11.81
CA LEU A 230 1.21 -7.25 -11.86
C LEU A 230 0.23 -6.65 -12.85
N TYR A 231 -0.42 -7.48 -13.65
CA TYR A 231 -1.33 -7.02 -14.69
C TYR A 231 -2.48 -8.00 -14.90
N ASP A 232 -3.63 -7.47 -15.33
CA ASP A 232 -4.77 -8.28 -15.74
C ASP A 232 -4.47 -8.99 -17.09
N PRO A 233 -4.32 -10.33 -17.10
CA PRO A 233 -3.88 -11.05 -18.30
C PRO A 233 -4.97 -11.15 -19.38
N LEU A 234 -6.23 -10.85 -19.07
CA LEU A 234 -7.26 -10.75 -20.10
C LEU A 234 -7.11 -9.45 -20.88
N VAL A 235 -6.65 -8.38 -20.23
CA VAL A 235 -6.53 -7.05 -20.83
C VAL A 235 -5.17 -6.83 -21.46
N TYR A 236 -4.09 -7.32 -20.83
CA TYR A 236 -2.72 -7.05 -21.28
C TYR A 236 -1.98 -8.31 -21.69
N ASN A 237 -1.21 -8.20 -22.77
CA ASN A 237 -0.20 -9.18 -23.15
C ASN A 237 1.19 -8.58 -22.91
N VAL A 238 2.02 -9.29 -22.14
CA VAL A 238 3.40 -8.89 -21.82
C VAL A 238 4.36 -9.85 -22.51
N ASP A 239 5.16 -9.33 -23.44
CA ASP A 239 6.20 -10.07 -24.17
C ASP A 239 7.44 -10.27 -23.29
N SER A 240 7.26 -11.07 -22.24
CA SER A 240 8.33 -11.45 -21.30
C SER A 240 9.03 -12.73 -21.74
N ASN A 241 10.28 -12.90 -21.31
CA ASN A 241 11.02 -14.13 -21.56
C ASN A 241 10.50 -15.31 -20.71
N HIS A 242 11.09 -16.50 -20.87
CA HIS A 242 10.70 -17.70 -20.11
C HIS A 242 10.81 -17.58 -18.57
N ARG A 243 11.50 -16.55 -18.05
CA ARG A 243 11.61 -16.23 -16.62
C ARG A 243 10.57 -15.18 -16.17
N GLN A 244 9.65 -14.81 -17.05
CA GLN A 244 8.71 -13.68 -16.89
C GLN A 244 9.44 -12.36 -16.60
N GLU A 245 10.60 -12.15 -17.23
CA GLU A 245 11.32 -10.88 -17.18
C GLU A 245 11.13 -10.10 -18.48
N LEU A 246 10.78 -8.81 -18.37
CA LEU A 246 10.79 -7.83 -19.46
C LEU A 246 12.02 -6.94 -19.30
N ILE A 247 12.95 -6.99 -20.26
CA ILE A 247 14.21 -6.23 -20.18
C ILE A 247 13.97 -4.83 -20.72
N ILE A 248 14.18 -3.81 -19.89
CA ILE A 248 14.07 -2.41 -20.25
C ILE A 248 15.47 -1.87 -20.56
N THR A 249 15.67 -1.40 -21.79
CA THR A 249 16.96 -0.85 -22.26
C THR A 249 16.91 0.66 -22.48
N GLU A 250 15.72 1.23 -22.42
CA GLU A 250 15.41 2.62 -22.68
C GLU A 250 15.34 3.40 -21.37
N SER A 251 16.27 4.33 -21.17
CA SER A 251 16.34 5.18 -19.97
C SER A 251 15.05 5.98 -19.73
N ASP A 252 14.39 6.44 -20.80
CA ASP A 252 13.14 7.20 -20.70
C ASP A 252 12.03 6.37 -20.02
N VAL A 253 11.94 5.07 -20.30
CA VAL A 253 10.95 4.18 -19.68
C VAL A 253 11.22 4.02 -18.19
N ILE A 254 12.49 3.94 -17.78
CA ILE A 254 12.88 3.91 -16.36
C ILE A 254 12.49 5.21 -15.66
N GLU A 255 12.71 6.35 -16.33
CA GLU A 255 12.31 7.65 -15.82
C GLU A 255 10.79 7.76 -15.67
N GLU A 256 9.99 7.28 -16.64
CA GLU A 256 8.53 7.24 -16.52
C GLU A 256 8.04 6.35 -15.37
N ILE A 257 8.66 5.19 -15.15
CA ILE A 257 8.37 4.33 -13.98
C ILE A 257 8.74 5.06 -12.68
N ASN A 258 9.85 5.80 -12.64
CA ASN A 258 10.25 6.58 -11.48
C ASN A 258 9.31 7.77 -11.24
N LEU A 259 8.77 8.39 -12.30
CA LEU A 259 7.74 9.42 -12.21
C LEU A 259 6.43 8.89 -11.61
N LEU A 260 6.13 7.58 -11.76
CA LEU A 260 5.03 6.97 -11.02
C LEU A 260 5.26 6.96 -9.50
N GLN A 261 6.50 6.76 -9.05
CA GLN A 261 6.83 6.83 -7.61
C GLN A 261 6.71 8.26 -7.10
N LEU A 262 7.10 9.27 -7.88
CA LEU A 262 6.90 10.70 -7.58
C LEU A 262 5.41 11.08 -7.54
N HIS A 263 4.61 10.58 -8.48
CA HIS A 263 3.15 10.75 -8.49
C HIS A 263 2.53 10.19 -7.21
N ASN A 264 2.85 8.94 -6.88
CA ASN A 264 2.18 8.22 -5.79
C ASN A 264 2.68 8.62 -4.39
N ALA A 265 3.91 9.12 -4.29
CA ALA A 265 4.52 9.57 -3.04
C ALA A 265 3.65 10.57 -2.28
N GLY A 266 3.59 10.37 -0.97
CA GLY A 266 2.96 11.30 -0.04
C GLY A 266 3.86 12.51 0.18
N ASP A 267 4.98 12.28 0.87
CA ASP A 267 5.91 13.33 1.29
C ASP A 267 7.29 13.17 0.63
N ILE A 268 7.77 11.93 0.52
CA ILE A 268 9.16 11.64 0.15
C ILE A 268 9.31 10.55 -0.91
N VAL A 269 10.28 10.77 -1.79
CA VAL A 269 10.86 9.76 -2.68
C VAL A 269 12.32 9.55 -2.33
N MET A 270 12.83 8.35 -2.58
CA MET A 270 14.10 7.87 -2.08
C MET A 270 14.91 7.18 -3.18
N GLU A 271 16.20 7.46 -3.19
CA GLU A 271 17.18 6.89 -4.11
C GLU A 271 18.42 6.43 -3.34
N HIS A 272 19.22 5.59 -3.99
CA HIS A 272 20.50 5.21 -3.42
C HIS A 272 21.45 6.41 -3.34
N THR A 273 22.23 6.50 -2.26
CA THR A 273 23.10 7.67 -2.00
C THR A 273 24.13 7.93 -3.10
N SER A 274 24.52 6.90 -3.88
CA SER A 274 25.38 7.04 -5.06
C SER A 274 24.74 7.81 -6.22
N ASN A 275 23.41 7.90 -6.27
CA ASN A 275 22.68 8.55 -7.36
C ASN A 275 22.11 9.91 -6.96
N ARG A 276 22.55 10.43 -5.81
CA ARG A 276 22.04 11.66 -5.24
C ARG A 276 21.89 12.76 -6.29
N GLY A 277 20.68 13.28 -6.42
CA GLY A 277 20.30 14.33 -7.35
C GLY A 277 19.59 13.84 -8.60
N TYR A 278 19.49 12.53 -8.83
CA TYR A 278 18.72 11.98 -9.94
C TYR A 278 17.23 12.32 -9.77
N ILE A 279 16.64 12.10 -8.59
CA ILE A 279 15.26 12.52 -8.33
C ILE A 279 15.06 14.01 -8.63
N SER A 280 15.94 14.89 -8.14
CA SER A 280 15.84 16.34 -8.37
C SER A 280 15.93 16.70 -9.87
N SER A 281 16.65 15.90 -10.66
CA SER A 281 16.76 16.11 -12.11
C SER A 281 15.46 15.84 -12.85
N ILE A 282 14.63 14.91 -12.37
CA ILE A 282 13.37 14.50 -13.01
C ILE A 282 12.12 15.10 -12.34
N ALA A 283 12.24 15.64 -11.12
CA ALA A 283 11.12 16.11 -10.31
C ALA A 283 10.25 17.17 -11.02
N HIS A 284 10.85 18.01 -11.88
CA HIS A 284 10.13 19.00 -12.68
C HIS A 284 9.10 18.41 -13.66
N ARG A 285 9.23 17.11 -13.98
CA ARG A 285 8.31 16.36 -14.85
C ARG A 285 7.18 15.67 -14.09
N THR A 286 7.15 15.76 -12.75
CA THR A 286 6.15 15.07 -11.92
C THR A 286 4.72 15.41 -12.36
N GLU A 287 4.47 16.67 -12.75
CA GLU A 287 3.15 17.14 -13.23
C GLU A 287 2.68 16.48 -14.55
N GLU A 288 3.57 15.84 -15.32
CA GLU A 288 3.17 15.05 -16.49
C GLU A 288 2.39 13.78 -16.09
N PHE A 289 2.66 13.26 -14.89
CA PHE A 289 2.09 12.02 -14.37
C PHE A 289 1.15 12.26 -13.19
N ARG A 290 1.36 13.34 -12.44
CA ARG A 290 0.70 13.57 -11.16
C ARG A 290 -0.78 13.87 -11.31
N ARG A 291 -1.59 13.10 -10.60
CA ARG A 291 -3.02 13.39 -10.40
C ARG A 291 -3.29 13.54 -8.90
N ARG A 292 -3.69 14.74 -8.50
CA ARG A 292 -4.10 15.10 -7.13
C ARG A 292 -5.41 15.89 -7.21
N GLU A 293 -6.45 15.24 -7.72
CA GLU A 293 -7.77 15.86 -7.79
C GLU A 293 -8.49 15.65 -6.46
N ASN A 294 -9.25 16.66 -6.02
CA ASN A 294 -10.15 16.47 -4.89
C ASN A 294 -11.33 15.59 -5.34
N ILE A 295 -11.62 14.57 -4.54
CA ILE A 295 -12.71 13.62 -4.77
C ILE A 295 -13.72 13.79 -3.64
N GLU A 296 -14.96 14.10 -4.01
CA GLU A 296 -16.09 14.10 -3.07
C GLU A 296 -16.71 12.71 -3.03
N LYS A 297 -16.87 12.16 -1.82
CA LYS A 297 -17.54 10.90 -1.54
C LYS A 297 -18.65 11.12 -0.54
N GLU A 298 -19.76 10.42 -0.76
CA GLU A 298 -20.81 10.28 0.25
C GLU A 298 -20.60 8.96 0.98
N ILE A 299 -20.37 9.03 2.29
CA ILE A 299 -20.27 7.87 3.18
C ILE A 299 -21.57 7.78 3.99
N GLY A 300 -22.11 6.58 4.12
CA GLY A 300 -23.43 6.33 4.71
C GLY A 300 -24.54 6.26 3.67
N GLY A 301 -25.80 6.16 4.14
CA GLY A 301 -27.00 6.20 3.28
C GLY A 301 -27.62 4.86 2.88
N ASP A 302 -28.81 4.64 3.43
CA ASP A 302 -30.06 4.03 2.90
C ASP A 302 -31.06 4.00 4.09
N GLU A 303 -30.52 3.86 5.33
CA GLU A 303 -31.21 4.04 6.62
C GLU A 303 -30.31 4.70 7.72
N MET A 304 -29.10 5.16 7.37
CA MET A 304 -28.14 5.84 8.28
C MET A 304 -27.85 7.28 7.84
N PRO A 305 -27.32 8.16 8.73
CA PRO A 305 -26.85 9.49 8.32
C PRO A 305 -25.83 9.40 7.20
N SER A 306 -25.77 10.42 6.35
CA SER A 306 -24.77 10.52 5.28
C SER A 306 -23.86 11.72 5.49
N TRP A 307 -22.58 11.52 5.18
CA TRP A 307 -21.52 12.51 5.30
C TRP A 307 -20.86 12.70 3.95
N ARG A 308 -20.52 13.94 3.62
CA ARG A 308 -19.72 14.27 2.44
C ARG A 308 -18.29 14.51 2.87
N ILE A 309 -17.39 13.65 2.41
CA ILE A 309 -15.95 13.77 2.63
C ILE A 309 -15.31 14.18 1.31
N SER A 310 -14.40 15.13 1.39
CA SER A 310 -13.72 15.74 0.24
C SER A 310 -12.23 15.75 0.54
N ASN A 311 -11.46 14.94 -0.20
CA ASN A 311 -10.01 14.86 -0.03
C ASN A 311 -9.28 14.54 -1.35
N GLU A 312 -7.99 14.86 -1.38
CA GLU A 312 -7.08 14.42 -2.44
C GLU A 312 -6.59 13.01 -2.12
N GLU A 313 -7.36 12.00 -2.52
CA GLU A 313 -7.00 10.62 -2.20
C GLU A 313 -5.61 10.23 -2.70
N SER A 314 -4.89 9.49 -1.86
CA SER A 314 -3.49 9.16 -2.06
C SER A 314 -3.24 8.21 -3.23
N HIS A 315 -4.18 7.32 -3.54
CA HIS A 315 -4.06 6.24 -4.52
C HIS A 315 -4.77 6.52 -5.86
N GLN A 316 -4.74 7.77 -6.33
CA GLN A 316 -5.24 8.10 -7.65
C GLN A 316 -4.38 7.49 -8.76
N THR A 317 -4.99 7.08 -9.87
CA THR A 317 -4.26 6.63 -11.06
C THR A 317 -3.49 7.80 -11.68
N PRO A 318 -2.28 7.60 -12.20
CA PRO A 318 -1.50 8.66 -12.83
C PRO A 318 -2.18 9.18 -14.11
N LEU A 319 -1.93 10.44 -14.45
CA LEU A 319 -2.40 11.06 -15.70
C LEU A 319 -1.86 10.33 -16.93
N LYS A 320 -0.58 9.95 -16.89
CA LYS A 320 0.11 9.22 -17.94
C LYS A 320 0.57 7.85 -17.41
N SER A 321 0.57 6.84 -18.27
CA SER A 321 1.17 5.54 -17.98
C SER A 321 2.55 5.44 -18.66
N PRO A 322 3.51 4.69 -18.10
CA PRO A 322 4.77 4.42 -18.77
C PRO A 322 4.54 3.68 -20.09
N ASP A 323 5.29 4.04 -21.12
CA ASP A 323 5.28 3.36 -22.42
C ASP A 323 6.18 2.11 -22.36
N LEU A 324 5.65 1.03 -21.77
CA LEU A 324 6.39 -0.21 -21.62
C LEU A 324 6.46 -0.96 -22.97
N SER A 325 7.60 -0.81 -23.67
CA SER A 325 7.97 -1.65 -24.82
C SER A 325 7.73 -3.13 -24.49
N GLY A 326 6.83 -3.80 -25.23
CA GLY A 326 6.48 -5.21 -25.01
C GLY A 326 5.21 -5.45 -24.20
N VAL A 327 4.53 -4.40 -23.71
CA VAL A 327 3.19 -4.50 -23.13
C VAL A 327 2.17 -3.96 -24.12
N SER A 328 1.15 -4.74 -24.45
CA SER A 328 0.06 -4.34 -25.35
C SER A 328 -1.30 -4.68 -24.76
N SER A 329 -2.34 -3.94 -25.15
CA SER A 329 -3.71 -4.15 -24.65
C SER A 329 -4.61 -4.82 -25.69
N ASN A 330 -5.43 -5.76 -25.26
CA ASN A 330 -6.46 -6.40 -26.06
C ASN A 330 -7.65 -5.45 -26.26
N SER A 331 -7.88 -5.00 -27.50
CA SER A 331 -8.91 -4.00 -27.82
C SER A 331 -10.35 -4.49 -27.66
N GLY A 332 -10.59 -5.81 -27.66
CA GLY A 332 -11.92 -6.42 -27.58
C GLY A 332 -12.49 -6.59 -26.17
N ILE A 333 -11.72 -6.29 -25.12
CA ILE A 333 -12.15 -6.49 -23.73
C ILE A 333 -12.93 -5.27 -23.24
N ARG A 334 -14.09 -5.53 -22.63
CA ARG A 334 -14.91 -4.50 -21.98
C ARG A 334 -14.55 -4.38 -20.51
N TYR A 335 -14.71 -3.18 -19.97
CA TYR A 335 -14.57 -2.93 -18.54
C TYR A 335 -15.63 -3.69 -17.73
N THR A 336 -15.22 -4.29 -16.61
CA THR A 336 -16.08 -4.86 -15.58
C THR A 336 -15.52 -4.50 -14.21
N GLU A 337 -16.40 -4.35 -13.23
CA GLU A 337 -16.03 -4.14 -11.84
C GLU A 337 -17.03 -4.90 -10.96
N PRO A 338 -16.62 -6.01 -10.33
CA PRO A 338 -15.25 -6.55 -10.27
C PRO A 338 -14.79 -7.30 -11.55
N ARG A 339 -13.51 -7.68 -11.60
CA ARG A 339 -12.93 -8.66 -12.55
C ARG A 339 -13.56 -10.03 -12.37
N ASP A 340 -13.72 -10.43 -11.11
CA ASP A 340 -14.26 -11.70 -10.65
C ASP A 340 -15.12 -11.44 -9.40
N GLU A 341 -16.41 -11.79 -9.48
CA GLU A 341 -17.37 -11.57 -8.39
C GLU A 341 -17.11 -12.46 -7.18
N GLU A 342 -16.66 -13.70 -7.39
CA GLU A 342 -16.42 -14.66 -6.32
C GLU A 342 -15.19 -14.25 -5.51
N LEU A 343 -14.08 -13.91 -6.19
CA LEU A 343 -12.87 -13.44 -5.53
C LEU A 343 -13.10 -12.13 -4.76
N MET A 344 -13.91 -11.22 -5.32
CA MET A 344 -14.29 -9.98 -4.65
C MET A 344 -15.18 -10.22 -3.43
N LEU A 345 -16.08 -11.20 -3.48
CA LEU A 345 -16.91 -11.55 -2.32
C LEU A 345 -16.05 -12.15 -1.20
N GLN A 346 -15.15 -13.08 -1.54
CA GLN A 346 -14.23 -13.71 -0.58
C GLN A 346 -13.31 -12.68 0.08
N SER A 347 -12.75 -11.75 -0.70
CA SER A 347 -11.86 -10.70 -0.17
C SER A 347 -12.56 -9.72 0.77
N LYS A 348 -13.87 -9.48 0.61
CA LYS A 348 -14.67 -8.67 1.53
C LYS A 348 -15.08 -9.41 2.80
N GLN A 349 -15.32 -10.72 2.71
CA GLN A 349 -15.79 -11.51 3.85
C GLN A 349 -14.69 -11.77 4.87
N MET A 350 -13.45 -12.03 4.42
CA MET A 350 -12.35 -12.38 5.33
C MET A 350 -12.00 -11.30 6.36
N PRO A 351 -11.87 -10.01 5.99
CA PRO A 351 -11.64 -8.94 6.98
C PRO A 351 -12.80 -8.75 7.95
N ARG A 352 -14.04 -8.83 7.46
CA ARG A 352 -15.24 -8.73 8.31
C ARG A 352 -15.30 -9.87 9.31
N TYR A 353 -15.06 -11.10 8.85
CA TYR A 353 -14.99 -12.26 9.71
C TYR A 353 -13.90 -12.12 10.79
N ALA A 354 -12.74 -11.55 10.45
CA ALA A 354 -11.68 -11.30 11.42
C ALA A 354 -12.11 -10.29 12.50
N MET A 355 -12.86 -9.23 12.13
CA MET A 355 -13.43 -8.27 13.08
C MET A 355 -14.51 -8.90 13.96
N ASP A 356 -15.44 -9.65 13.36
CA ASP A 356 -16.54 -10.33 14.07
C ASP A 356 -16.01 -11.29 15.14
N VAL A 357 -15.01 -12.12 14.80
CA VAL A 357 -14.41 -13.09 15.74
C VAL A 357 -13.64 -12.39 16.87
N ALA A 358 -13.20 -11.15 16.64
CA ALA A 358 -12.49 -10.34 17.61
C ALA A 358 -13.40 -9.42 18.44
N ASP A 359 -14.73 -9.51 18.29
CA ASP A 359 -15.69 -8.61 18.96
C ASP A 359 -15.37 -7.13 18.68
N GLU A 360 -15.07 -6.82 17.42
CA GLU A 360 -14.68 -5.50 16.91
C GLU A 360 -13.38 -4.91 17.50
N ALA A 361 -12.64 -5.67 18.31
CA ALA A 361 -11.31 -5.28 18.78
C ALA A 361 -10.29 -5.36 17.64
N SER A 362 -10.11 -4.23 16.93
CA SER A 362 -9.32 -4.15 15.69
C SER A 362 -7.88 -4.66 15.79
N ASP A 363 -7.22 -4.50 16.94
CA ASP A 363 -5.87 -4.99 17.18
C ASP A 363 -5.83 -6.53 17.33
N VAL A 364 -6.81 -7.10 18.03
CA VAL A 364 -7.02 -8.55 18.13
C VAL A 364 -7.36 -9.13 16.75
N ALA A 365 -8.22 -8.45 15.98
CA ALA A 365 -8.57 -8.85 14.62
C ALA A 365 -7.35 -8.90 13.70
N LEU A 366 -6.49 -7.88 13.76
CA LEU A 366 -5.26 -7.82 12.96
C LEU A 366 -4.28 -8.94 13.34
N ILE A 367 -4.07 -9.18 14.63
CA ILE A 367 -3.26 -10.31 15.10
C ILE A 367 -3.87 -11.64 14.63
N GLY A 368 -5.19 -11.78 14.71
CA GLY A 368 -5.93 -12.96 14.26
C GLY A 368 -5.74 -13.23 12.77
N ALA A 369 -5.82 -12.19 11.93
CA ALA A 369 -5.61 -12.28 10.50
C ALA A 369 -4.19 -12.76 10.14
N ILE A 370 -3.17 -12.25 10.83
CA ILE A 370 -1.78 -12.69 10.64
C ILE A 370 -1.63 -14.16 11.04
N ARG A 371 -2.18 -14.58 12.19
CA ARG A 371 -2.14 -16.00 12.63
C ARG A 371 -2.91 -16.93 11.71
N PHE A 372 -4.02 -16.46 11.14
CA PHE A 372 -4.76 -17.20 10.13
C PHE A 372 -3.90 -17.41 8.88
N LEU A 373 -3.25 -16.36 8.38
CA LEU A 373 -2.33 -16.46 7.25
C LEU A 373 -1.20 -17.46 7.55
N GLU A 374 -0.59 -17.39 8.73
CA GLU A 374 0.45 -18.32 9.19
C GLU A 374 -0.02 -19.78 9.14
N SER A 375 -1.21 -20.04 9.69
CA SER A 375 -1.79 -21.37 9.78
C SER A 375 -2.19 -21.90 8.40
N ASN A 376 -2.81 -21.05 7.57
CA ASN A 376 -3.23 -21.39 6.21
C ASN A 376 -2.04 -21.73 5.31
N LEU A 377 -0.92 -21.03 5.50
CA LEU A 377 0.30 -21.26 4.74
C LEU A 377 1.21 -22.33 5.35
N GLY A 378 0.96 -22.80 6.58
CA GLY A 378 1.82 -23.78 7.26
C GLY A 378 3.21 -23.23 7.61
N ILE A 379 3.30 -21.93 7.93
CA ILE A 379 4.56 -21.23 8.24
C ILE A 379 4.75 -20.96 9.74
N SER A 380 3.81 -21.39 10.58
CA SER A 380 3.89 -21.25 12.03
C SER A 380 5.16 -21.90 12.59
N GLY A 381 5.99 -21.11 13.29
CA GLY A 381 7.20 -21.60 13.97
C GLY A 381 8.42 -21.80 13.06
N GLN A 382 8.39 -21.27 11.83
CA GLN A 382 9.60 -21.07 11.03
C GLN A 382 10.32 -19.79 11.53
N ASP A 383 10.87 -19.85 12.74
CA ASP A 383 11.61 -18.75 13.38
C ASP A 383 13.12 -18.78 13.07
#